data_AF-A0A0F8Z6X1-F1
#
_entry.id   AF-A0A0F8Z6X1-F1
#
_cell.length_a   1.000
_cell.length_b   1.000
_cell.length_c   1.000
_cell.angle_alpha   90.00
_cell.angle_beta   90.00
_cell.angle_gamma   90.00
#
_symmetry.space_group_name_H-M   'P 1'
#
loop_
_entity.id
_entity.type
_entity.pdbx_description
1 polymer ?
#
loop_
_entity_poly.entity_id
_entity_poly.type
_entity_poly.pdbx_seq_one_letter_code
_entity_poly.pdbx_strand_id
1 'polypeptide(L)' 'MSGSKMTIKPKPKPTDLFCEICLIEVNVLEPGYKTYFCNPCSRKLWRDEVLTFDEMTKTKFERAKHKSQ' A
#
# COMPACT_ATOMS: atom_id res chain seq x y z
N MET A 1 -26.98 33.55 -0.31
CA MET A 1 -25.74 32.94 0.23
C MET A 1 -25.85 31.43 0.06
N SER A 2 -25.34 30.87 -1.03
CA SER A 2 -25.43 29.42 -1.28
C SER A 2 -24.14 28.76 -0.78
N GLY A 3 -24.23 28.11 0.38
CA GLY A 3 -23.12 27.39 0.99
C GLY A 3 -22.81 26.10 0.22
N SER A 4 -21.66 26.08 -0.43
CA SER A 4 -21.10 24.87 -1.05
C SER A 4 -20.83 23.83 0.04
N LYS A 5 -21.65 22.77 0.04
CA LYS A 5 -21.52 21.61 0.92
C LYS A 5 -20.24 20.86 0.53
N MET A 6 -19.14 21.15 1.21
CA MET A 6 -17.88 20.42 1.03
C MET A 6 -18.10 18.98 1.53
N THR A 7 -18.36 18.05 0.62
CA THR A 7 -18.29 16.61 0.90
C THR A 7 -16.83 16.26 1.13
N ILE A 8 -16.40 16.29 2.39
CA ILE A 8 -15.10 15.77 2.83
C ILE A 8 -15.14 14.26 2.56
N LYS A 9 -14.62 13.82 1.41
CA LYS A 9 -14.39 12.40 1.16
C LYS A 9 -13.46 11.92 2.28
N PRO A 10 -13.82 10.87 3.04
CA PRO A 10 -12.92 10.35 4.06
C PRO A 10 -11.60 10.00 3.38
N LYS A 11 -10.50 10.57 3.89
CA LYS A 11 -9.17 10.14 3.45
C LYS A 11 -9.11 8.62 3.65
N PRO A 12 -8.70 7.85 2.62
CA PRO A 12 -8.52 6.42 2.81
C PRO A 12 -7.62 6.21 4.02
N LYS A 13 -8.08 5.37 4.94
CA LYS A 13 -7.27 5.01 6.11
C LYS A 13 -5.94 4.45 5.59
N PRO A 14 -4.80 4.82 6.19
CA PRO A 14 -3.54 4.15 5.89
C PRO A 14 -3.75 2.66 6.07
N THR A 15 -3.26 1.88 5.11
CA THR A 15 -3.59 0.46 5.03
C THR A 15 -2.56 -0.38 5.77
N ASP A 16 -1.47 0.24 6.23
CA ASP A 16 -0.28 -0.37 6.85
C ASP A 16 0.28 -1.57 6.05
N LEU A 17 -0.07 -1.62 4.77
CA LEU A 17 0.28 -2.67 3.82
C LEU A 17 1.10 -2.07 2.69
N PHE A 18 2.08 -2.83 2.22
CA PHE A 18 3.11 -2.39 1.29
C PHE A 18 3.22 -3.38 0.14
N CYS A 19 3.50 -2.90 -1.07
CA CYS A 19 3.74 -3.76 -2.23
C CYS A 19 5.04 -4.56 -2.01
N GLU A 20 5.02 -5.87 -2.21
CA GLU A 20 6.21 -6.72 -2.07
C GLU A 20 7.36 -6.33 -3.03
N ILE A 21 7.01 -5.76 -4.19
CA ILE A 21 7.98 -5.40 -5.23
C ILE A 21 8.65 -4.07 -4.89
N CYS A 22 7.87 -3.00 -4.82
CA CYS A 22 8.43 -1.64 -4.68
C CYS A 22 8.51 -1.16 -3.22
N LEU A 23 7.94 -1.91 -2.26
CA LEU A 23 7.94 -1.60 -0.82
C LEU A 23 7.29 -0.25 -0.48
N ILE A 24 6.34 0.19 -1.30
CA ILE A 24 5.53 1.40 -1.11
C ILE A 24 4.13 1.00 -0.64
N GLU A 25 3.52 1.86 0.18
CA GLU A 25 2.16 1.66 0.70
C GLU A 25 1.15 1.48 -0.43
N VAL A 26 0.23 0.54 -0.24
CA VAL A 26 -0.84 0.22 -1.20
C VAL A 26 -2.15 0.85 -0.79
N ASN A 27 -3.05 1.05 -1.75
CA ASN A 27 -4.42 1.47 -1.47
C ASN A 27 -5.32 0.24 -1.38
N VAL A 28 -6.24 0.21 -0.41
CA VAL A 28 -7.31 -0.79 -0.38
C VAL A 28 -8.35 -0.42 -1.45
N LEU A 29 -8.59 -1.32 -2.39
CA LEU A 29 -9.63 -1.13 -3.40
C LEU A 29 -10.99 -1.56 -2.85
N GLU A 30 -11.06 -2.75 -2.26
CA GLU A 30 -12.29 -3.32 -1.73
C GLU A 30 -12.00 -4.02 -0.40
N PRO A 31 -12.52 -3.51 0.74
CA PRO A 31 -12.22 -4.06 2.06
C PRO A 31 -12.76 -5.48 2.27
N GLY A 32 -13.78 -5.91 1.51
CA GLY A 32 -14.34 -7.26 1.57
C GLY A 32 -13.51 -8.33 0.85
N TYR A 33 -12.80 -7.95 -0.22
CA TYR A 33 -12.10 -8.90 -1.10
C TYR A 33 -10.58 -8.93 -0.87
N LYS A 34 -10.06 -8.12 0.07
CA LYS A 34 -8.62 -8.01 0.35
C LYS A 34 -7.80 -7.76 -0.93
N THR A 35 -8.32 -6.91 -1.81
CA THR A 35 -7.62 -6.48 -3.03
C THR A 35 -7.01 -5.12 -2.81
N TYR A 36 -5.76 -4.99 -3.23
CA TYR A 36 -4.96 -3.78 -3.05
C TYR A 36 -4.49 -3.24 -4.40
N PHE A 37 -4.16 -1.96 -4.45
CA PHE A 37 -3.59 -1.34 -5.64
C PHE A 37 -2.29 -0.62 -5.30
N CYS A 38 -1.24 -0.97 -6.03
CA CYS A 38 0.03 -0.31 -5.93
C CYS A 38 0.13 0.78 -7.01
N ASN A 39 0.15 2.05 -6.60
CA ASN A 39 0.29 3.17 -7.53
C ASN A 39 1.61 3.13 -8.31
N PRO A 40 2.79 2.93 -7.67
CA PRO A 40 4.05 2.87 -8.40
C PRO A 40 4.13 1.72 -9.42
N CYS A 41 3.62 0.55 -9.07
CA CYS A 41 3.61 -0.61 -9.98
C CYS A 41 2.43 -0.59 -10.96
N SER A 42 1.47 0.33 -10.80
CA SER A 42 0.24 0.42 -11.59
C SER A 42 -0.49 -0.94 -11.74
N ARG A 43 -0.46 -1.77 -10.69
CA ARG A 43 -1.04 -3.12 -10.70
C ARG A 43 -1.91 -3.37 -9.48
N LYS A 44 -2.92 -4.23 -9.68
CA LYS A 44 -3.71 -4.81 -8.59
C LYS A 44 -2.91 -5.92 -7.92
N LEU A 45 -3.03 -6.00 -6.61
CA LEU A 45 -2.33 -6.94 -5.75
C LEU A 45 -3.34 -7.70 -4.89
N TRP A 46 -3.02 -8.96 -4.66
CA TRP A 46 -3.73 -9.81 -3.72
C TRP A 46 -3.05 -9.76 -2.34
N ARG A 47 -3.64 -10.42 -1.32
CA ARG A 47 -3.11 -10.36 0.06
C ARG A 47 -1.72 -10.97 0.20
N ASP A 48 -1.40 -11.96 -0.61
CA ASP A 48 -0.10 -12.62 -0.72
C ASP A 48 0.97 -11.75 -1.40
N GLU A 49 0.58 -10.79 -2.23
CA GLU A 49 1.50 -9.84 -2.91
C GLU A 49 1.72 -8.52 -2.11
N VAL A 50 1.17 -8.44 -0.89
CA VAL A 50 1.35 -7.29 0.00
C VAL A 50 1.97 -7.70 1.34
N LEU A 51 2.82 -6.83 1.84
CA LEU A 51 3.60 -7.01 3.06
C LEU A 51 3.05 -6.12 4.16
N THR A 52 3.05 -6.61 5.38
CA THR A 52 2.95 -5.79 6.59
C THR A 52 4.21 -4.93 6.75
N PHE A 53 4.17 -3.94 7.66
CA PHE A 53 5.32 -3.11 7.98
C PHE A 53 6.57 -3.94 8.38
N ASP A 54 6.39 -4.98 9.19
CA ASP A 54 7.48 -5.86 9.64
C ASP A 54 8.09 -6.65 8.47
N GLU A 55 7.25 -7.21 7.61
CA GLU A 55 7.67 -7.95 6.42
C GLU A 55 8.37 -7.03 5.40
N MET A 56 7.85 -5.82 5.19
CA MET A 56 8.46 -4.80 4.33
C MET A 56 9.84 -4.41 4.84
N THR A 57 9.96 -4.19 6.15
CA THR A 57 11.22 -3.84 6.82
C THR A 57 12.24 -4.97 6.66
N LYS A 58 11.85 -6.22 6.94
CA LYS A 58 12.71 -7.40 6.73
C LYS A 58 13.17 -7.50 5.28
N THR A 59 12.25 -7.30 4.32
CA THR A 59 12.57 -7.33 2.89
C THR A 59 13.55 -6.21 2.50
N LYS A 60 13.38 -5.00 3.05
CA LYS A 60 14.35 -3.89 2.87
C LYS A 60 15.74 -4.27 3.39
N PHE A 61 15.82 -4.86 4.58
CA PHE A 61 17.09 -5.28 5.17
C PHE A 61 17.78 -6.36 4.34
N GLU A 62 17.07 -7.40 3.91
CA GLU A 62 17.64 -8.45 3.06
C GLU A 62 18.13 -7.88 1.71
N ARG A 63 17.34 -7.00 1.07
CA ARG A 63 17.78 -6.32 -0.16
C ARG A 63 19.02 -5.45 0.04
N ALA A 64 19.15 -4.80 1.20
CA ALA A 64 20.33 -4.00 1.52
C ALA A 64 21.56 -4.89 1.74
N LYS A 65 21.43 -6.04 2.40
CA LYS A 65 22.53 -7.01 2.56
C LYS A 65 23.08 -7.49 1.22
N HIS A 66 22.20 -7.79 0.27
CA HIS A 66 22.59 -8.29 -1.05
C HIS A 66 23.17 -7.22 -2.01
N LYS A 67 23.05 -5.93 -1.69
CA LYS A 67 23.69 -4.84 -2.48
C LYS A 67 25.12 -4.53 -2.06
N SER A 68 25.57 -5.09 -0.94
CA SER A 68 26.91 -4.88 -0.39
C SER A 68 27.91 -5.98 -0.80
N GLN A 69 27.59 -6.79 -1.81
CA GLN A 69 28.48 -7.79 -2.41
C GLN A 69 28.93 -7.35 -3.80
#